data_AF-A0A351FN56-F1
#
_entry.id   AF-A0A351FN56-F1
#
_cell.length_a   1.000
_cell.length_b   1.000
_cell.length_c   1.000
_cell.angle_alpha   90.00
_cell.angle_beta   90.00
_cell.angle_gamma   90.00
#
_symmetry.space_group_name_H-M   'P 1'
#
loop_
_entity.id
_entity.type
_entity.pdbx_description
1 polymer ?
#
loop_
_entity_poly.entity_id
_entity_poly.type
_entity_poly.pdbx_seq_one_letter_code
_entity_poly.pdbx_strand_id
1 'polypeptide(L)' 'IGSVFSGTFTLDGDQVIPAITGTAFVNAETTLLFDEADPFCWGIEHE' A
#
# COMPACT_ATOMS: atom_id res chain seq x y z
N ILE A 1 -12.10 -6.46 11.61
CA ILE A 1 -12.78 -5.17 11.32
C ILE A 1 -12.66 -4.33 12.58
N GLY A 2 -11.90 -3.23 12.53
CA GLY A 2 -11.52 -2.45 13.72
C GLY A 2 -10.24 -1.63 13.58
N SER A 3 -9.57 -1.66 12.43
CA SER A 3 -8.51 -0.69 12.13
C SER A 3 -9.12 0.72 12.00
N VAL A 4 -8.43 1.72 12.54
CA VAL A 4 -8.86 3.12 12.53
C VAL A 4 -7.76 3.96 11.89
N PHE A 5 -8.16 4.92 11.06
CA PHE A 5 -7.32 6.03 10.65
C PHE A 5 -7.83 7.32 11.27
N SER A 6 -6.90 8.23 11.60
CA SER A 6 -7.20 9.59 12.05
C SER A 6 -6.86 10.57 10.93
N GLY A 7 -7.77 11.50 10.65
CA GLY A 7 -7.58 12.52 9.61
C GLY A 7 -7.49 13.91 10.23
N THR A 8 -6.54 14.71 9.74
CA THR A 8 -6.52 16.16 9.91
C THR A 8 -6.46 16.81 8.54
N PHE A 9 -6.71 18.12 8.46
CA PHE A 9 -6.52 18.86 7.23
C PHE A 9 -6.09 20.29 7.50
N THR A 10 -5.47 20.90 6.50
CA THR A 10 -5.25 22.34 6.43
C THR A 10 -5.95 22.88 5.18
N LEU A 11 -6.29 24.17 5.20
CA LEU A 11 -6.77 24.84 3.99
C LEU A 11 -5.61 25.54 3.30
N ASP A 12 -5.56 25.41 1.98
CA ASP A 12 -4.72 26.21 1.09
C ASP A 12 -5.64 26.94 0.10
N GLY A 13 -6.00 28.19 0.45
CA GLY A 13 -7.11 28.89 -0.19
C GLY A 13 -8.43 28.12 -0.02
N ASP A 14 -9.08 27.80 -1.14
CA ASP A 14 -10.31 27.00 -1.18
C ASP A 14 -10.06 25.49 -1.24
N GLN A 15 -8.79 25.04 -1.18
CA GLN A 15 -8.43 23.63 -1.23
C GLN A 15 -8.18 23.04 0.16
N VAL A 16 -8.61 21.80 0.36
CA VAL A 16 -8.31 21.00 1.55
C VAL A 16 -7.07 20.17 1.29
N ILE A 17 -6.07 20.27 2.16
CA ILE A 17 -4.88 19.42 2.16
C ILE A 17 -5.02 18.41 3.31
N PRO A 18 -5.43 17.16 3.03
CA PRO A 18 -5.64 16.17 4.07
C PRO A 18 -4.32 15.52 4.50
N ALA A 19 -4.23 15.20 5.79
CA ALA A 19 -3.22 14.31 6.34
C ALA A 19 -3.92 13.14 7.04
N ILE A 20 -3.58 11.92 6.65
CA ILE A 20 -4.18 10.69 7.20
C ILE A 20 -3.10 9.92 7.96
N THR A 21 -3.37 9.64 9.23
CA THR A 21 -2.50 8.87 10.11
C THR A 21 -3.12 7.51 10.38
N GLY A 22 -2.33 6.46 10.21
CA GLY A 22 -2.70 5.09 10.54
C GLY A 22 -1.52 4.30 11.06
N THR A 23 -1.76 3.05 11.43
CA THR A 23 -0.72 2.13 11.88
C THR A 23 -0.58 0.99 10.87
N ALA A 24 0.66 0.64 10.54
CA ALA A 24 0.99 -0.55 9.79
C ALA A 24 1.79 -1.51 10.68
N PHE A 25 1.67 -2.81 10.41
CA PHE A 25 2.42 -3.84 11.11
C PHE A 25 3.32 -4.54 10.11
N VAL A 26 4.56 -4.84 10.51
CA VAL A 26 5.44 -5.70 9.72
C VAL A 26 4.84 -7.10 9.73
N ASN A 27 4.64 -7.67 8.54
CA ASN A 27 4.04 -9.00 8.40
C ASN A 27 5.09 -10.07 8.07
N ALA A 28 6.05 -9.73 7.21
CA ALA A 28 7.14 -10.62 6.83
C ALA A 28 8.32 -9.82 6.28
N GLU A 29 9.50 -10.44 6.34
CA GLU A 29 10.67 -10.10 5.56
C GLU A 29 10.97 -11.28 4.65
N THR A 30 11.16 -11.03 3.35
CA THR A 30 11.25 -12.09 2.35
C THR A 30 12.18 -11.70 1.21
N THR A 31 12.77 -12.72 0.57
CA THR A 31 13.50 -12.58 -0.70
C THR A 31 12.61 -13.11 -1.81
N LEU A 32 12.20 -12.21 -2.71
CA LEU A 32 11.48 -12.61 -3.92
C LEU A 32 12.49 -13.23 -4.89
N LEU A 33 12.20 -14.45 -5.36
CA LEU A 33 13.02 -15.16 -6.32
C LEU A 33 12.33 -15.12 -7.68
N PHE A 34 13.04 -14.61 -8.68
CA PHE A 34 12.59 -14.52 -10.06
C PHE A 34 13.37 -15.54 -10.88
N ASP A 35 12.72 -16.63 -11.25
CA ASP A 35 13.28 -17.66 -12.11
C ASP A 35 12.93 -17.36 -13.57
N GLU A 36 13.93 -17.24 -14.44
CA GLU A 36 13.70 -16.98 -15.88
C GLU A 36 13.01 -18.16 -16.59
N ALA A 37 13.08 -19.36 -16.02
CA ALA A 37 12.39 -20.54 -16.55
C ALA A 37 10.91 -20.62 -16.12
N ASP A 38 10.46 -19.80 -15.17
CA ASP A 38 9.07 -19.77 -14.71
C ASP A 38 8.19 -18.95 -15.68
N PRO A 39 7.19 -19.56 -16.35
CA PRO A 39 6.26 -18.83 -17.22
C PRO A 39 5.43 -17.78 -16.48
N PHE A 40 5.38 -17.82 -15.15
CA PHE A 40 4.66 -16.87 -14.29
C PHE A 40 5.59 -15.98 -13.46
N CYS A 41 6.88 -15.89 -13.82
CA CYS A 41 7.89 -15.08 -13.12
C CYS A 41 7.44 -13.62 -12.87
N TRP A 42 6.58 -13.08 -13.74
CA TRP A 42 6.06 -11.71 -13.69
C TRP A 42 4.62 -11.59 -13.21
N GLY A 43 4.07 -12.65 -12.64
CA GLY A 43 2.67 -12.74 -12.23
C GLY A 43 1.80 -13.49 -13.24
N ILE A 44 0.64 -13.93 -12.75
CA ILE A 44 -0.38 -14.59 -13.55
C ILE A 44 -1.28 -13.51 -14.14
N GLU A 45 -1.29 -13.38 -15.46
CA GLU A 45 -2.25 -12.49 -16.14
C GLU A 45 -3.64 -13.14 -16.19
N HIS A 46 -4.66 -12.33 -15.89
CA HIS A 46 -6.06 -12.69 -16.09
C HIS A 46 -6.62 -11.83 -17.24
N GLU A 47 -7.36 -12.47 -18.17
CA GLU A 47 -8.30 -11.82 -19.09
C GLU A 47 -9.57 -11.38 -18.34
#